data_AF-A0A535XSR1-F1
#
_entry.id   AF-A0A535XSR1-F1
#
_cell.length_a   1.000
_cell.length_b   1.000
_cell.length_c   1.000
_cell.angle_alpha   90.00
_cell.angle_beta   90.00
_cell.angle_gamma   90.00
#
_symmetry.space_group_name_H-M   'P 1'
#
loop_
_entity.id
_entity.type
_entity.pdbx_description
1 polymer ?
#
loop_
_entity_poly.entity_id
_entity_poly.type
_entity_poly.pdbx_seq_one_letter_code
_entity_poly.pdbx_strand_id
1 'polypeptide(L)'
;MSMQARGVAVPRETTTLADLLDRVLDKGLVVAGDISVSLANVELLTIRIRLLVCSIDKAEQIGLNWWKYDRTLTGRDGDDQTAIGRLEKRISELERDLERSRKPGR
;
A
#
# COMPACT_ATOMS: atom_id res chain seq x y z
N MET A 1 1.42 -63.09 10.02
CA MET A 1 0.48 -62.73 8.93
C MET A 1 -0.40 -61.59 9.43
N SER A 2 -0.73 -60.62 8.58
CA SER A 2 -1.46 -59.37 8.85
C SER A 2 -0.55 -58.20 9.29
N MET A 3 0.03 -57.41 8.37
CA MET A 3 -0.53 -56.42 7.43
C MET A 3 -0.67 -55.04 8.10
N GLN A 4 0.35 -54.21 7.89
CA GLN A 4 0.41 -52.81 8.28
C GLN A 4 -0.55 -52.00 7.40
N ALA A 5 -1.54 -51.35 8.02
CA ALA A 5 -2.31 -50.29 7.38
C ALA A 5 -1.46 -49.01 7.40
N ARG A 6 -0.93 -48.64 6.24
CA ARG A 6 -0.17 -47.41 6.03
C ARG A 6 -1.19 -46.25 5.93
N GLY A 7 -1.39 -45.54 7.03
CA GLY A 7 -2.17 -44.31 7.04
C GLY A 7 -1.51 -43.26 6.15
N VAL A 8 -2.23 -42.75 5.16
CA VAL A 8 -1.82 -41.60 4.35
C VAL A 8 -1.82 -40.37 5.27
N ALA A 9 -0.63 -39.93 5.68
CA ALA A 9 -0.47 -38.67 6.39
C ALA A 9 -0.69 -37.53 5.39
N VAL A 10 -1.86 -36.90 5.43
CA VAL A 10 -2.08 -35.62 4.75
C VAL A 10 -1.16 -34.60 5.42
N PRO A 11 -0.24 -33.93 4.69
CA PRO A 11 0.59 -32.90 5.28
C PRO A 11 -0.35 -31.79 5.77
N ARG A 12 -0.42 -31.60 7.09
CA ARG A 12 -0.94 -30.36 7.65
C ARG A 12 0.13 -29.33 7.42
N GLU A 13 0.06 -28.65 6.28
CA GLU A 13 0.82 -27.44 6.05
C GLU A 13 0.52 -26.50 7.22
N THR A 14 1.52 -26.28 8.06
CA THR A 14 1.44 -25.33 9.17
C THR A 14 1.39 -23.95 8.55
N THR A 15 0.20 -23.49 8.18
CA THR A 15 0.01 -22.15 7.63
C THR A 15 0.48 -21.17 8.69
N THR A 16 1.56 -20.47 8.40
CA THR A 16 2.15 -19.52 9.34
C THR A 16 1.18 -18.34 9.46
N LEU A 17 1.14 -17.68 10.62
CA LEU A 17 0.35 -16.46 10.79
C LEU A 17 0.69 -15.41 9.72
N ALA A 18 1.95 -15.36 9.29
CA ALA A 18 2.40 -14.53 8.19
C ALA A 18 1.67 -14.85 6.87
N ASP A 19 1.56 -16.12 6.48
CA ASP A 19 0.91 -16.55 5.23
C ASP A 19 -0.60 -16.26 5.26
N LEU A 20 -1.23 -16.37 6.44
CA LEU A 20 -2.63 -16.00 6.63
C LEU A 20 -2.84 -14.49 6.55
N LEU A 21 -1.96 -13.70 7.17
CA LEU A 21 -2.01 -12.24 7.10
C LEU A 21 -1.83 -11.76 5.67
N ASP A 22 -0.88 -12.32 4.93
CA ASP A 22 -0.61 -11.97 3.53
C ASP A 22 -1.84 -12.21 2.64
N ARG A 23 -2.46 -13.39 2.78
CA ARG A 23 -3.66 -13.75 2.03
C ARG A 23 -4.88 -12.89 2.39
N VAL A 24 -4.99 -12.44 3.63
CA VAL A 24 -6.07 -11.57 4.10
C VAL A 24 -5.86 -10.13 3.61
N LEU A 25 -4.61 -9.64 3.63
CA LEU A 25 -4.24 -8.33 3.11
C LEU A 25 -4.45 -8.23 1.59
N ASP A 26 -4.18 -9.31 0.85
CA ASP A 26 -4.42 -9.42 -0.60
C ASP A 26 -5.90 -9.27 -0.99
N LYS A 27 -6.81 -9.80 -0.18
CA LYS A 27 -8.26 -9.71 -0.44
C LYS A 27 -8.89 -8.45 0.14
N GLY A 28 -8.25 -7.84 1.12
CA GLY A 28 -8.78 -6.75 1.92
C GLY A 28 -9.57 -7.27 3.13
N LEU A 29 -9.26 -6.72 4.29
CA LEU A 29 -9.88 -6.97 5.58
C LEU A 29 -10.70 -5.76 6.00
N VAL A 30 -11.99 -5.94 6.27
CA VAL A 30 -12.83 -4.89 6.87
C VAL A 30 -12.90 -5.14 8.37
N VAL A 31 -12.45 -4.18 9.16
CA VAL A 31 -12.51 -4.23 10.64
C VAL A 31 -13.59 -3.25 11.10
N ALA A 32 -14.67 -3.77 11.70
CA ALA A 32 -15.71 -2.96 12.33
C ALA A 32 -15.59 -3.05 13.85
N GLY A 33 -15.62 -1.92 14.54
CA GLY A 33 -15.53 -1.88 16.01
C GLY A 33 -15.95 -0.55 16.61
N ASP A 34 -16.22 -0.56 17.89
CA ASP A 34 -16.45 0.63 18.72
C ASP A 34 -15.18 0.97 19.50
N ILE A 35 -14.83 2.26 19.53
CA ILE A 35 -13.76 2.81 20.37
C ILE A 35 -14.43 3.73 21.39
N SER A 36 -14.36 3.37 22.66
CA SER A 36 -14.81 4.18 23.78
C SER A 36 -13.64 4.93 24.42
N VAL A 37 -13.77 6.25 24.59
CA VAL A 37 -12.81 7.08 25.34
C VAL A 37 -13.37 7.34 26.73
N SER A 38 -12.68 6.83 27.75
CA SER A 38 -13.02 7.00 29.16
C SER A 38 -12.01 7.89 29.88
N LEU A 39 -12.49 8.78 30.77
CA LEU A 39 -11.65 9.59 31.66
C LEU A 39 -12.18 9.44 33.09
N ALA A 40 -11.31 9.20 34.06
CA ALA A 40 -11.70 9.10 35.48
C ALA A 40 -12.87 8.13 35.75
N ASN A 41 -12.83 6.94 35.13
CA ASN A 41 -13.84 5.87 35.26
C ASN A 41 -15.25 6.24 34.78
N VAL A 42 -15.41 7.33 34.03
CA VAL A 42 -16.64 7.65 33.30
C VAL A 42 -16.39 7.59 31.79
N GLU A 43 -17.32 6.97 31.07
CA GLU A 43 -17.29 6.93 29.61
C GLU A 43 -17.76 8.28 29.08
N LEU A 44 -16.87 9.01 28.41
CA LEU A 44 -17.16 10.36 27.90
C LEU A 44 -17.77 10.32 26.50
N LEU A 45 -17.24 9.43 25.65
CA LEU A 45 -17.60 9.36 24.25
C LEU A 45 -17.35 7.97 23.69
N THR A 46 -18.38 7.39 23.06
CA THR A 46 -18.29 6.15 22.29
C THR A 46 -18.31 6.48 20.80
N ILE A 47 -17.26 6.13 20.07
CA ILE A 47 -17.14 6.33 18.61
C ILE A 47 -17.24 4.98 17.92
N ARG A 48 -18.16 4.83 16.97
CA ARG A 48 -18.23 3.63 16.11
C ARG A 48 -17.39 3.84 14.87
N ILE A 49 -16.34 3.03 14.69
CA ILE A 49 -15.41 3.15 13.56
C ILE A 49 -15.52 1.92 12.66
N ARG A 50 -15.54 2.16 11.35
CA ARG A 50 -15.39 1.12 10.32
C ARG A 50 -14.06 1.37 9.62
N LEU A 51 -13.11 0.48 9.83
CA LEU A 51 -11.78 0.50 9.24
C LEU A 51 -11.73 -0.51 8.08
N LEU A 52 -10.99 -0.17 7.03
CA LEU A 52 -10.68 -1.07 5.92
C LEU A 52 -9.16 -1.16 5.81
N VAL A 53 -8.63 -2.38 5.97
CA VAL A 53 -7.21 -2.71 5.88
C VAL A 53 -7.03 -3.55 4.62
N CYS A 54 -6.38 -3.02 3.59
CA CYS A 54 -6.08 -3.76 2.38
C CYS A 54 -4.68 -3.43 1.89
N SER A 55 -4.18 -4.18 0.91
CA SER A 55 -2.94 -3.83 0.22
C SER A 55 -3.02 -2.43 -0.42
N ILE A 56 -1.85 -1.79 -0.59
CA ILE A 56 -1.74 -0.46 -1.21
C ILE A 56 -2.31 -0.50 -2.64
N ASP A 57 -1.96 -1.52 -3.42
CA ASP A 57 -2.47 -1.69 -4.79
C ASP A 57 -4.00 -1.77 -4.82
N LYS A 58 -4.59 -2.52 -3.86
CA LYS A 58 -6.04 -2.64 -3.76
C LYS A 58 -6.68 -1.32 -3.36
N ALA A 59 -6.05 -0.58 -2.45
CA ALA A 59 -6.51 0.72 -1.99
C ALA A 59 -6.49 1.76 -3.13
N GLU A 60 -5.47 1.74 -3.99
CA GLU A 60 -5.41 2.58 -5.19
C GLU A 60 -6.48 2.21 -6.23
N GLN A 61 -6.72 0.91 -6.46
CA GLN A 61 -7.78 0.43 -7.36
C GLN A 61 -9.19 0.87 -6.94
N ILE A 62 -9.44 0.98 -5.63
CA ILE A 62 -10.73 1.46 -5.09
C ILE A 62 -10.77 2.99 -4.95
N GLY A 63 -9.76 3.70 -5.43
CA GLY A 63 -9.70 5.16 -5.40
C GLY A 63 -9.40 5.76 -4.03
N LEU A 64 -8.91 4.95 -3.09
CA LEU A 64 -8.38 5.43 -1.82
C LEU A 64 -6.92 5.81 -2.08
N ASN A 65 -6.60 7.10 -2.20
CA ASN A 65 -5.22 7.56 -2.48
C ASN A 65 -4.85 8.82 -1.67
N TRP A 66 -5.65 9.14 -0.66
CA TRP A 66 -5.50 10.32 0.19
C TRP A 66 -4.12 10.40 0.85
N TRP A 67 -3.48 9.25 1.18
CA TRP A 67 -2.13 9.23 1.76
C TRP A 67 -1.05 9.76 0.81
N LYS A 68 -1.27 9.71 -0.52
CA LYS A 68 -0.35 10.30 -1.51
C LYS A 68 -0.38 11.83 -1.49
N TYR A 69 -1.44 12.42 -0.95
CA TYR A 69 -1.66 13.87 -0.91
C TYR A 69 -1.59 14.43 0.52
N ASP A 70 -1.53 13.55 1.53
CA ASP A 70 -1.45 13.96 2.92
C ASP A 70 0.00 14.32 3.27
N ARG A 71 0.23 15.64 3.38
CA ARG A 71 1.52 16.25 3.71
C ARG A 71 2.05 15.81 5.08
N THR A 72 1.22 15.24 5.96
CA THR A 72 1.62 14.72 7.27
C THR A 72 2.08 13.26 7.23
N LEU A 73 1.74 12.50 6.17
CA LEU A 73 2.11 11.10 6.00
C LEU A 73 3.28 10.88 5.02
N THR A 74 3.51 11.77 4.05
CA THR A 74 4.59 11.66 3.05
C THR A 74 5.98 12.06 3.57
N GLY A 75 6.18 12.07 4.89
CA GLY A 75 7.40 12.53 5.54
C GLY A 75 8.57 11.54 5.48
N ARG A 76 8.92 10.96 4.31
CA ARG A 76 10.28 10.41 4.05
C ARG A 76 10.64 9.97 2.61
N ASP A 77 9.93 10.33 1.55
CA ASP A 77 10.37 9.94 0.17
C ASP A 77 11.23 11.03 -0.48
N GLY A 78 12.38 11.32 0.14
CA GLY A 78 13.38 12.28 -0.34
C GLY A 78 14.12 11.91 -1.63
N ASP A 79 13.65 10.92 -2.40
CA ASP A 79 14.24 10.48 -3.67
C ASP A 79 13.56 11.11 -4.91
N ASP A 80 12.24 11.37 -4.83
CA ASP A 80 11.42 11.86 -5.95
C ASP A 80 11.85 13.24 -6.46
N GLN A 81 12.28 14.15 -5.57
CA GLN A 81 12.74 15.49 -5.98
C GLN A 81 14.03 15.44 -6.82
N THR A 82 14.85 14.40 -6.68
CA THR A 82 16.08 14.25 -7.47
C THR A 82 15.81 13.62 -8.83
N ALA A 83 14.84 12.71 -8.93
CA ALA A 83 14.43 12.08 -10.18
C ALA A 83 13.69 13.07 -11.09
N ILE A 84 12.75 13.83 -10.53
CA ILE A 84 11.99 14.86 -11.26
C ILE A 84 12.96 15.89 -11.87
N GLY A 85 13.93 16.39 -11.10
CA GLY A 85 14.93 17.34 -11.62
C GLY A 85 15.85 16.79 -12.73
N ARG A 86 16.11 15.47 -12.76
CA ARG A 86 16.89 14.85 -13.84
C ARG A 86 16.10 14.74 -15.14
N LEU A 87 14.79 14.46 -15.05
CA LEU A 87 13.93 14.39 -16.23
C LEU A 87 13.72 15.77 -16.85
N GLU A 88 13.46 16.79 -16.02
CA GLU A 88 13.30 18.17 -16.48
C GLU A 88 14.55 18.68 -17.21
N LYS A 89 15.73 18.37 -16.68
CA LYS A 89 16.99 18.76 -17.32
C LYS A 89 17.15 18.16 -18.72
N ARG A 90 16.76 16.90 -18.90
CA ARG A 90 16.88 16.19 -20.18
C ARG A 90 15.86 16.67 -21.20
N ILE A 91 14.66 17.02 -20.76
CA ILE A 91 13.64 17.66 -21.61
C ILE A 91 14.18 19.01 -22.13
N SER A 92 14.75 19.84 -21.26
CA SER A 92 15.32 21.14 -21.64
C SER A 92 16.49 21.03 -22.64
N GLU A 93 17.28 19.96 -22.57
CA GLU A 93 18.38 19.71 -23.52
C GLU A 93 17.82 19.33 -24.91
N LEU A 94 16.84 18.45 -24.96
CA LEU A 94 16.20 18.02 -26.22
C LEU A 94 15.42 19.15 -26.89
N GLU A 95 14.69 19.96 -26.11
CA GLU A 95 13.97 21.12 -26.64
C GLU A 95 14.92 22.11 -27.31
N ARG A 96 16.10 22.36 -26.71
CA ARG A 96 17.13 23.24 -27.31
C ARG A 96 17.70 22.72 -28.61
N ASP A 97 17.91 21.41 -28.73
CA ASP A 97 18.45 20.81 -29.95
C ASP A 97 17.39 20.73 -31.05
N LEU A 98 16.13 20.56 -30.68
CA LEU A 98 14.99 20.68 -31.58
C LEU A 98 14.83 22.12 -32.08
N GLU A 99 14.93 23.12 -31.21
CA GLU A 99 14.89 24.53 -31.61
C GLU A 99 16.04 24.92 -32.55
N ARG A 100 17.23 24.37 -32.32
CA ARG A 100 18.38 24.53 -33.24
C ARG A 100 18.11 23.89 -34.60
N SER A 101 17.52 22.70 -34.62
CA SER A 101 17.18 21.96 -35.85
C SER A 101 15.93 22.51 -36.55
N ARG A 102 15.12 23.34 -35.89
CA ARG A 102 13.99 24.07 -36.47
C ARG A 102 14.41 25.43 -37.05
N LYS A 103 15.61 25.92 -36.73
CA LYS A 103 16.23 27.13 -37.31
C LYS A 103 17.22 26.92 -38.49
N PRO A 104 17.16 25.89 -39.35
CA PRO A 104 17.87 25.94 -40.61
C PRO A 104 16.93 26.57 -41.64
N GLY A 105 17.07 27.87 -41.85
CA GLY A 105 16.42 28.55 -42.98
C GLY A 105 15.75 29.86 -42.61
N ARG A 106 16.57 30.89 -42.37
CA ARG A 106 16.38 32.17 -43.04
C ARG A 106 17.73 32.73 -43.46
#